data_AF-A0A822DJM9-F1
#
_entry.id   AF-A0A822DJM9-F1
#
_cell.length_a   1.000
_cell.length_b   1.000
_cell.length_c   1.000
_cell.angle_alpha   90.00
_cell.angle_beta   90.00
_cell.angle_gamma   90.00
#
_symmetry.space_group_name_H-M   'P 1'
#
loop_
_entity.id
_entity.type
_entity.pdbx_description
1 polymer ?
#
loop_
_entity_poly.entity_id
_entity_poly.type
_entity_poly.pdbx_seq_one_letter_code
_entity_poly.pdbx_strand_id
1 'polypeptide(L)'
;MLLLVHSLFTNLTDVVYTVEDVVKEIRDIKTRESLNVVLYTLKFKEPSTEAIRFVTNYAKKTGEYAFLSAVDLRLLALTYQLYQETVGTEKLNLEPKINATIPSSTVSFGNAGVKLAGFVFPKHE
;
A
#
# COMPACT_ATOMS: atom_id res chain seq x y z
N MET A 1 -6.18 8.28 -2.53
CA MET A 1 -4.84 7.79 -2.12
C MET A 1 -3.74 8.84 -2.31
N LEU A 2 -3.77 9.67 -3.37
CA LEU A 2 -2.76 10.74 -3.55
C LEU A 2 -2.76 11.84 -2.46
N LEU A 3 -3.92 12.09 -1.85
CA LEU A 3 -4.06 13.07 -0.76
C LEU A 3 -3.36 12.64 0.54
N LEU A 4 -3.13 11.34 0.76
CA LEU A 4 -2.48 10.86 1.98
C LEU A 4 -0.96 11.07 1.94
N VAL A 5 -0.38 11.20 0.75
CA VAL A 5 1.04 11.57 0.56
C VAL A 5 1.22 13.10 0.67
N HIS A 6 0.23 13.88 0.21
CA HIS A 6 0.28 15.35 0.22
C HIS A 6 0.43 15.95 1.63
N SER A 7 -0.28 15.41 2.64
CA SER A 7 -0.24 15.97 4.00
C SER A 7 1.02 15.60 4.80
N LEU A 8 1.74 14.55 4.42
CA LEU A 8 2.92 14.10 5.17
C LEU A 8 4.22 14.77 4.68
N PHE A 9 4.24 15.28 3.45
CA PHE A 9 5.48 15.68 2.76
C PHE A 9 5.71 17.20 2.63
N THR A 10 4.69 18.02 2.86
CA THR A 10 4.76 19.49 2.67
C THR A 10 5.77 20.22 3.56
N ASN A 11 6.33 19.58 4.59
CA ASN A 11 7.38 20.17 5.43
C ASN A 11 8.77 19.53 5.25
N LEU A 12 8.96 18.63 4.28
CA LEU A 12 10.17 17.79 4.21
C LEU A 12 10.98 17.94 2.92
N THR A 13 10.37 18.24 1.75
CA THR A 13 11.12 18.32 0.49
C THR A 13 10.53 19.30 -0.53
N ASP A 14 11.43 19.88 -1.35
CA ASP A 14 11.07 20.78 -2.46
C ASP A 14 10.64 20.04 -3.74
N VAL A 15 10.79 18.71 -3.79
CA VAL A 15 10.53 17.88 -4.98
C VAL A 15 9.71 16.64 -4.62
N VAL A 16 8.65 16.40 -5.39
CA VAL A 16 7.74 15.27 -5.24
C VAL A 16 7.73 14.46 -6.55
N TYR A 17 7.88 13.14 -6.46
CA TYR A 17 7.83 12.24 -7.62
C TYR A 17 6.49 11.50 -7.69
N THR A 18 5.92 11.41 -8.89
CA THR A 18 4.69 10.64 -9.15
C THR A 18 4.71 10.03 -10.54
N VAL A 19 3.79 9.09 -10.81
CA VAL A 19 3.47 8.64 -12.17
C VAL A 19 2.35 9.49 -12.77
N GLU A 20 2.26 9.54 -14.09
CA GLU A 20 1.32 10.42 -14.80
C GLU A 20 -0.14 10.03 -14.56
N ASP A 21 -0.46 8.74 -14.54
CA ASP A 21 -1.86 8.30 -14.50
C ASP A 21 -2.54 8.56 -13.16
N VAL A 22 -1.76 8.75 -12.12
CA VAL A 22 -2.24 9.22 -10.82
C VAL A 22 -2.84 10.61 -10.92
N VAL A 23 -2.22 11.50 -11.70
CA VAL A 23 -2.77 12.84 -11.95
C VAL A 23 -3.99 12.75 -12.87
N LYS A 24 -3.98 11.83 -13.84
CA LYS A 24 -5.17 11.57 -14.70
C LYS A 24 -6.36 11.03 -13.91
N GLU A 25 -6.12 10.32 -12.81
CA GLU A 25 -7.17 9.80 -11.92
C GLU A 25 -7.85 10.91 -11.10
N ILE A 26 -7.17 12.05 -10.88
CA ILE A 26 -7.75 13.19 -10.16
C ILE A 26 -8.74 13.93 -11.07
N ARG A 27 -10.02 13.61 -10.90
CA ARG A 27 -11.13 14.21 -11.67
C ARG A 27 -11.58 15.58 -11.14
N ASP A 28 -11.22 15.92 -9.90
CA ASP A 28 -11.61 17.19 -9.29
C ASP A 28 -10.68 18.34 -9.70
N ILE A 29 -11.27 19.36 -10.32
CA ILE A 29 -10.56 20.55 -10.80
C ILE A 29 -9.93 21.32 -9.65
N LYS A 30 -10.59 21.41 -8.49
CA LYS A 30 -10.03 22.14 -7.33
C LYS A 30 -8.81 21.44 -6.76
N THR A 31 -8.85 20.11 -6.67
CA THR A 31 -7.69 19.29 -6.28
C THR A 31 -6.55 19.43 -7.30
N ARG A 32 -6.86 19.46 -8.61
CA ARG A 32 -5.87 19.64 -9.67
C ARG A 32 -5.23 21.03 -9.68
N GLU A 33 -6.02 22.08 -9.47
CA GLU A 33 -5.51 23.46 -9.38
C GLU A 33 -4.68 23.66 -8.10
N SER A 34 -5.07 23.03 -6.99
CA SER A 34 -4.28 23.06 -5.76
C SER A 34 -2.88 22.46 -5.97
N LEU A 35 -2.71 21.43 -6.81
CA LEU A 35 -1.39 20.89 -7.16
C LEU A 35 -0.48 21.90 -7.86
N ASN A 36 -1.03 22.84 -8.64
CA ASN A 36 -0.28 23.88 -9.34
C ASN A 36 0.10 25.07 -8.43
N VAL A 37 -0.54 25.19 -7.27
CA VAL A 37 -0.37 26.32 -6.34
C VAL A 37 0.64 25.99 -5.23
N VAL A 38 1.12 24.75 -5.13
CA VAL A 38 2.00 24.35 -4.02
C VAL A 38 3.48 24.64 -4.30
N LEU A 39 4.20 25.03 -3.26
CA LEU A 39 5.65 25.27 -3.18
C LEU A 39 6.51 23.99 -3.32
N TYR A 40 6.12 23.04 -4.16
CA TYR A 40 6.95 21.88 -4.50
C TYR A 40 6.98 21.65 -6.00
N THR A 41 8.10 21.14 -6.49
CA THR A 41 8.24 20.73 -7.89
C THR A 41 7.73 19.31 -8.05
N LEU A 42 6.62 19.15 -8.77
CA LEU A 42 6.11 17.83 -9.15
C LEU A 42 6.92 17.29 -10.34
N LYS A 43 7.55 16.13 -10.17
CA LYS A 43 8.28 15.42 -11.23
C LYS A 43 7.58 14.11 -11.58
N PHE A 44 7.38 13.90 -12.86
CA PHE A 44 6.87 12.65 -13.39
C PHE A 44 8.03 11.69 -13.64
N LYS A 45 7.94 10.48 -13.10
CA LYS A 45 8.94 9.43 -13.31
C LYS A 45 8.23 8.09 -13.44
N GLU A 46 8.56 7.36 -14.49
CA GLU A 46 8.04 6.01 -14.70
C GLU A 46 8.88 5.00 -13.90
N PRO A 47 8.24 4.05 -13.20
CA PRO A 47 8.95 2.97 -12.53
C PRO A 47 9.55 2.00 -13.53
N SER A 48 10.71 1.45 -13.19
CA SER A 48 11.37 0.38 -13.93
C SER A 48 10.55 -0.91 -13.91
N THR A 49 10.69 -1.70 -14.98
CA THR A 49 10.03 -3.01 -15.11
C THR A 49 10.43 -3.95 -13.97
N GLU A 50 11.68 -3.88 -13.52
CA GLU A 50 12.21 -4.66 -12.41
C GLU A 50 11.51 -4.31 -11.09
N ALA A 51 11.31 -3.01 -10.82
CA ALA A 51 10.61 -2.54 -9.63
C ALA A 51 9.13 -2.95 -9.64
N ILE A 52 8.45 -2.81 -10.79
CA ILE A 52 7.07 -3.27 -10.95
C ILE A 52 6.96 -4.77 -10.67
N ARG A 53 7.86 -5.57 -11.25
CA ARG A 53 7.89 -7.02 -11.04
C ARG A 53 8.14 -7.38 -9.58
N PHE A 54 9.08 -6.70 -8.92
CA PHE A 54 9.38 -6.91 -7.51
C PHE A 54 8.14 -6.66 -6.65
N VAL A 55 7.53 -5.48 -6.76
CA VAL A 55 6.35 -5.09 -5.98
C VAL A 55 5.16 -6.01 -6.28
N THR A 56 4.96 -6.40 -7.53
CA THR A 56 3.91 -7.35 -7.92
C THR A 56 4.08 -8.70 -7.22
N ASN A 57 5.30 -9.24 -7.21
CA ASN A 57 5.60 -10.50 -6.54
C ASN A 57 5.49 -10.37 -5.02
N TYR A 58 5.91 -9.25 -4.46
CA TYR A 58 5.79 -8.97 -3.04
C TYR A 58 4.31 -8.91 -2.61
N ALA A 59 3.48 -8.16 -3.33
CA ALA A 59 2.04 -8.05 -3.07
C ALA A 59 1.29 -9.38 -3.23
N LYS A 60 1.75 -10.26 -4.15
CA LYS A 60 1.22 -11.62 -4.28
C LYS A 60 1.57 -12.48 -3.07
N LYS A 61 2.78 -12.35 -2.55
CA LYS A 61 3.22 -13.08 -1.35
C LYS A 61 2.49 -12.59 -0.08
N THR A 62 2.11 -11.31 0.01
CA THR A 62 1.33 -10.75 1.15
C THR A 62 -0.18 -10.94 1.02
N GLY A 63 -0.68 -11.27 -0.18
CA GLY A 63 -2.11 -11.41 -0.46
C GLY A 63 -2.83 -10.10 -0.78
N GLU A 64 -2.13 -8.96 -0.80
CA GLU A 64 -2.69 -7.64 -1.07
C GLU A 64 -2.92 -7.38 -2.56
N TYR A 65 -2.29 -8.18 -3.43
CA TYR A 65 -2.38 -8.01 -4.89
C TYR A 65 -3.82 -7.92 -5.42
N ALA A 66 -4.77 -8.65 -4.82
CA ALA A 66 -6.17 -8.65 -5.24
C ALA A 66 -6.90 -7.32 -4.98
N PHE A 67 -6.38 -6.49 -4.07
CA PHE A 67 -6.99 -5.23 -3.65
C PHE A 67 -6.27 -4.00 -4.22
N LEU A 68 -5.12 -4.18 -4.88
CA LEU A 68 -4.32 -3.09 -5.44
C LEU A 68 -4.69 -2.82 -6.90
N SER A 69 -4.83 -1.54 -7.24
CA SER A 69 -5.00 -1.12 -8.63
C SER A 69 -3.67 -1.15 -9.40
N ALA A 70 -3.74 -1.12 -10.74
CA ALA A 70 -2.55 -0.99 -11.58
C ALA A 70 -1.81 0.36 -11.35
N VAL A 71 -2.54 1.40 -10.95
CA VAL A 71 -1.96 2.70 -10.60
C VAL A 71 -1.22 2.60 -9.27
N ASP A 72 -1.81 1.91 -8.29
CA ASP A 72 -1.23 1.71 -6.96
C ASP A 72 0.07 0.89 -7.04
N LEU A 73 0.06 -0.20 -7.83
CA LEU A 73 1.25 -1.02 -8.04
C LEU A 73 2.41 -0.22 -8.65
N ARG A 74 2.12 0.72 -9.55
CA ARG A 74 3.16 1.56 -10.15
C ARG A 74 3.65 2.64 -9.21
N LEU A 75 2.79 3.22 -8.39
CA LEU A 75 3.21 4.14 -7.33
C LEU A 75 4.12 3.44 -6.30
N LEU A 76 3.75 2.23 -5.88
CA LEU A 76 4.56 1.41 -4.99
C LEU A 76 5.90 1.04 -5.64
N ALA A 77 5.90 0.68 -6.93
CA ALA A 77 7.13 0.40 -7.68
C ALA A 77 8.04 1.62 -7.79
N LEU A 78 7.48 2.81 -8.05
CA LEU A 78 8.24 4.06 -8.10
C LEU A 78 8.86 4.38 -6.74
N THR A 79 8.09 4.18 -5.67
CA THR A 79 8.57 4.39 -4.29
C THR A 79 9.71 3.44 -3.96
N TYR A 80 9.56 2.15 -4.29
CA TYR A 80 10.60 1.14 -4.12
C TYR A 80 11.88 1.53 -4.88
N GLN A 81 11.77 1.91 -6.15
CA GLN A 81 12.90 2.34 -6.96
C GLN A 81 13.63 3.56 -6.35
N LEU A 82 12.89 4.60 -5.97
CA LEU A 82 13.48 5.80 -5.38
C LEU A 82 14.17 5.49 -4.04
N TYR A 83 13.61 4.59 -3.24
CA TYR A 83 14.24 4.14 -2.00
C TYR A 83 15.56 3.42 -2.28
N GLN A 84 15.59 2.52 -3.27
CA GLN A 84 16.82 1.84 -3.66
C GLN A 84 17.90 2.83 -4.13
N GLU A 85 17.52 3.84 -4.91
CA GLU A 85 18.44 4.86 -5.44
C GLU A 85 19.02 5.78 -4.34
N THR A 86 18.27 6.03 -3.26
CA THR A 86 18.63 7.03 -2.24
C THR A 86 19.20 6.44 -0.95
N VAL A 87 18.64 5.32 -0.49
CA VAL A 87 18.97 4.70 0.80
C VAL A 87 19.66 3.35 0.62
N GLY A 88 19.40 2.64 -0.46
CA GLY A 88 19.84 1.25 -0.67
C GLY A 88 18.78 0.23 -0.22
N THR A 89 19.07 -1.06 -0.41
CA THR A 89 18.13 -2.16 -0.10
C THR A 89 18.31 -2.76 1.29
N GLU A 90 19.39 -2.42 1.99
CA GLU A 90 19.76 -3.03 3.28
C GLU A 90 18.72 -2.89 4.39
N LYS A 91 17.87 -1.86 4.32
CA LYS A 91 16.82 -1.57 5.32
C LYS A 91 15.45 -2.09 4.91
N LEU A 92 15.32 -2.69 3.72
CA LEU A 92 14.05 -3.23 3.25
C LEU A 92 13.88 -4.68 3.65
N ASN A 93 12.67 -5.05 4.07
CA ASN A 93 12.29 -6.45 4.11
C ASN A 93 12.03 -6.92 2.67
N LEU A 94 13.03 -7.52 2.04
CA LEU A 94 12.94 -8.00 0.65
C LEU A 94 11.95 -9.16 0.49
N GLU A 95 11.64 -9.84 1.60
CA GLU A 95 10.59 -10.84 1.67
C GLU A 95 9.61 -10.49 2.79
N PRO A 96 8.31 -10.72 2.58
CA PRO A 96 7.32 -10.44 3.60
C PRO A 96 7.49 -11.40 4.77
N LYS A 97 7.56 -10.85 5.98
CA LYS A 97 7.48 -11.63 7.22
C LYS A 97 6.01 -11.99 7.43
N ILE A 98 5.61 -13.17 6.97
CA ILE A 98 4.27 -13.72 7.19
C ILE A 98 4.13 -13.98 8.70
N ASN A 99 3.56 -13.03 9.43
CA ASN A 99 3.22 -13.21 10.83
C ASN A 99 1.98 -14.10 10.90
N ALA A 100 2.23 -15.40 11.14
CA ALA A 100 1.30 -16.45 11.52
C ALA A 100 -0.08 -16.41 10.83
N THR A 101 -0.20 -17.28 9.83
CA THR A 101 -1.45 -17.99 9.55
C THR A 101 -2.10 -18.39 10.88
N ILE A 102 -3.25 -17.80 11.23
CA ILE A 102 -4.17 -18.50 12.13
C ILE A 102 -4.58 -19.73 11.32
N PRO A 103 -4.16 -20.96 11.69
CA PRO A 103 -4.49 -22.12 10.87
C PRO A 103 -6.01 -22.21 10.79
N SER A 104 -6.53 -22.07 9.57
CA SER A 104 -7.96 -22.25 9.24
C SER A 104 -8.38 -23.73 9.30
N SER A 105 -7.71 -24.52 10.13
CA SER A 105 -7.91 -25.96 10.30
C SER A 105 -8.20 -26.26 11.76
N THR A 106 -9.37 -25.79 12.22
CA THR A 106 -10.34 -26.43 13.14
C THR A 106 -11.23 -25.37 13.79
N VAL A 107 -12.00 -24.62 12.98
CA VAL A 107 -13.36 -24.28 13.44
C VAL A 107 -14.21 -25.51 13.14
N SER A 108 -13.94 -26.58 13.90
CA SER A 108 -14.92 -27.61 14.10
C SER A 108 -16.08 -26.92 14.82
N PHE A 109 -17.20 -26.72 14.12
CA PHE A 109 -18.47 -26.48 14.77
C PHE A 109 -18.81 -27.76 15.57
N GLY A 110 -18.25 -27.85 16.78
CA GLY A 110 -18.28 -29.03 17.60
C GLY A 110 -17.69 -28.72 18.96
N ASN A 111 -18.57 -28.38 19.90
CA ASN A 111 -18.41 -28.34 21.35
C ASN A 111 -16.97 -28.45 21.90
N ALA A 112 -16.22 -27.35 21.88
CA ALA A 112 -15.06 -27.21 22.76
C ALA A 112 -14.79 -25.72 23.08
N GLY A 113 -15.49 -25.22 24.10
CA GLY A 113 -14.91 -24.36 25.14
C GLY A 113 -14.18 -23.05 24.76
N VAL A 114 -14.38 -22.45 23.59
CA VAL A 114 -13.83 -21.11 23.31
C VAL A 114 -14.70 -20.05 23.99
N LYS A 115 -14.26 -19.54 25.15
CA LYS A 115 -14.90 -18.41 25.84
C LYS A 115 -14.56 -17.10 25.11
N LEU A 116 -15.31 -16.80 24.05
CA LEU A 116 -15.33 -15.48 23.42
C LEU A 116 -16.10 -14.51 24.34
N ALA A 117 -15.39 -13.56 24.94
CA ALA A 117 -16.01 -12.53 25.77
C ALA A 117 -16.99 -11.69 24.90
N GLY A 118 -18.26 -11.64 25.31
CA GLY A 118 -19.29 -10.83 24.65
C GLY A 118 -20.31 -11.60 23.79
N PHE A 119 -20.15 -12.92 23.61
CA PHE A 119 -21.15 -13.76 22.92
C PHE A 119 -21.98 -14.55 23.93
N VAL A 120 -23.30 -14.31 23.95
CA VAL A 120 -24.25 -15.13 24.72
C VAL A 120 -24.73 -16.26 23.82
N PHE A 121 -24.39 -17.50 24.16
CA PHE A 121 -24.88 -18.68 23.45
C PHE A 121 -26.29 -19.03 23.93
N PRO A 122 -27.25 -19.31 23.03
CA PRO A 122 -28.56 -19.80 23.43
C PRO A 122 -28.42 -21.17 24.09
N LYS A 123 -29.06 -21.36 25.25
CA LYS A 123 -29.14 -22.66 25.91
C LYS A 123 -30.06 -23.54 25.08
N HIS A 124 -29.55 -24.67 24.60
CA HIS A 124 -30.41 -25.74 24.11
C HIS A 124 -30.99 -26.47 25.31
N GLU A 125 -32.32 -26.50 25.38
CA GLU A 125 -33.13 -27.33 26.28
C GLU A 125 -33.13 -28.79 25.81
#